data_AF-A0A353YW49-F1
#
_entry.id   AF-A0A353YW49-F1
#
_cell.length_a   1.000
_cell.length_b   1.000
_cell.length_c   1.000
_cell.angle_alpha   90.00
_cell.angle_beta   90.00
_cell.angle_gamma   90.00
#
_symmetry.space_group_name_H-M   'P 1'
#
loop_
_entity.id
_entity.type
_entity.pdbx_description
1 polymer ?
#
loop_
_entity_poly.entity_id
_entity_poly.type
_entity_poly.pdbx_seq_one_letter_code
_entity_poly.pdbx_strand_id
1 'polypeptide(L)'
;MEDLIESLLNEPKVTNITYLVKEAIDYFELRKVENLARDIEQSVAQKDVAQAITSIEMYRSLPTNAANDYFFFDRKDKIVDAFEQNLKPLFTLPGRVGDYLNRHLIRAGFVAFLGREKVGKSWILTHMAMMALRKRLNVAYFEMGDSSESQWTRRMMVYLTKSNYMRDAIGEQLCPIMDCKLNQTNACTLKKRSCRVGIFEDDDGAMSFDEAQRIGYKPCTACKEDRNSKYKPTTWYEKVDVPEIDWKIAQGKLDFWKEKILRGNRLMVSSNPSGTVGYLDVRNKLNYWKNRYGFVPDVVIADYMDIMKMNGNDKREANNELWLNMRGISIDYNLLFITATQADAASYNKFLLDSTNFSEDKRKLAHPTAVFGLNKTPKDEERKVMRINSIVLREGGPNSKQFATVLQDLNRGRAFYDSY
;
A
#
# COMPACT_ATOMS: atom_id res chain seq x y z
N MET A 1 -23.11 10.54 33.54
CA MET A 1 -23.18 11.01 32.13
C MET A 1 -21.87 11.67 31.76
N GLU A 2 -21.30 12.51 32.62
CA GLU A 2 -19.94 13.07 32.49
C GLU A 2 -18.85 11.97 32.38
N ASP A 3 -18.87 10.94 33.23
CA ASP A 3 -17.91 9.82 33.15
C ASP A 3 -17.93 9.07 31.80
N LEU A 4 -19.11 8.99 31.16
CA LEU A 4 -19.25 8.34 29.85
C LEU A 4 -18.68 9.23 28.74
N ILE A 5 -18.90 10.54 28.82
CA ILE A 5 -18.37 11.51 27.86
C ILE A 5 -16.84 11.58 27.99
N GLU A 6 -16.33 11.59 29.22
CA GLU A 6 -14.89 11.60 29.49
C GLU A 6 -14.21 10.30 29.04
N SER A 7 -14.87 9.15 29.23
CA SER A 7 -14.44 7.87 28.66
C SER A 7 -14.39 7.91 27.13
N LEU A 8 -15.40 8.48 26.46
CA LEU A 8 -15.46 8.56 25.00
C LEU A 8 -14.45 9.55 24.41
N LEU A 9 -14.10 10.60 25.14
CA LEU A 9 -13.06 11.57 24.73
C LEU A 9 -11.64 10.98 24.81
N ASN A 10 -11.44 9.96 25.65
CA ASN A 10 -10.17 9.26 25.82
C ASN A 10 -10.01 8.05 24.87
N GLU A 11 -11.06 7.69 24.13
CA GLU A 11 -10.99 6.62 23.12
C GLU A 11 -10.07 7.01 21.94
N PRO A 12 -9.35 6.04 21.35
CA PRO A 12 -8.55 6.29 20.16
C PRO A 12 -9.41 6.85 19.02
N LYS A 13 -8.96 7.94 18.40
CA LYS A 13 -9.67 8.54 17.26
C LYS A 13 -9.95 7.49 16.18
N VAL A 14 -11.22 7.25 15.92
CA VAL A 14 -11.71 6.37 14.85
C VAL A 14 -11.33 6.96 13.48
N THR A 15 -10.70 6.15 12.64
CA THR A 15 -10.28 6.53 11.29
C THR A 15 -11.22 6.04 10.18
N ASN A 16 -11.98 4.96 10.42
CA ASN A 16 -12.89 4.35 9.43
C ASN A 16 -14.36 4.46 9.86
N ILE A 17 -14.87 5.69 9.90
CA ILE A 17 -16.24 6.00 10.37
C ILE A 17 -17.29 5.28 9.53
N THR A 18 -17.16 5.29 8.20
CA THR A 18 -18.13 4.65 7.29
C THR A 18 -18.30 3.16 7.58
N TYR A 19 -17.20 2.44 7.83
CA TYR A 19 -17.29 1.03 8.20
C TYR A 19 -17.94 0.83 9.58
N LEU A 20 -17.62 1.67 10.58
CA LEU A 20 -18.28 1.58 11.89
C LEU A 20 -19.78 1.88 11.83
N VAL A 21 -20.21 2.82 10.99
CA VAL A 21 -21.64 3.11 10.78
C VAL A 21 -22.34 1.91 10.16
N LYS A 22 -21.74 1.29 9.14
CA LYS A 22 -22.26 0.05 8.54
C LYS A 22 -22.41 -1.05 9.60
N GLU A 23 -21.37 -1.24 10.41
CA GLU A 23 -21.37 -2.23 11.49
C GLU A 23 -22.42 -1.96 12.57
N ALA A 24 -22.65 -0.70 12.92
CA ALA A 24 -23.70 -0.34 13.86
C ALA A 24 -25.09 -0.70 13.30
N ILE A 25 -25.32 -0.47 12.01
CA ILE A 25 -26.57 -0.85 11.34
C ILE A 25 -26.73 -2.38 11.34
N ASP A 26 -25.70 -3.12 10.96
CA ASP A 26 -25.71 -4.59 10.94
C ASP A 26 -25.98 -5.15 12.36
N TYR A 27 -25.39 -4.54 13.39
CA TYR A 27 -25.65 -4.90 14.79
C TYR A 27 -27.10 -4.62 15.23
N PHE A 28 -27.65 -3.45 14.87
CA PHE A 28 -29.04 -3.13 15.22
C PHE A 28 -30.03 -4.06 14.53
N GLU A 29 -29.76 -4.47 13.29
CA GLU A 29 -30.59 -5.48 12.62
C GLU A 29 -30.52 -6.82 13.34
N LEU A 30 -29.32 -7.29 13.68
CA LEU A 30 -29.16 -8.54 14.44
C LEU A 30 -29.97 -8.50 15.74
N ARG A 31 -29.87 -7.41 16.51
CA ARG A 31 -30.66 -7.23 17.74
C ARG A 31 -32.16 -7.25 17.48
N LYS A 32 -32.61 -6.70 16.35
CA LYS A 32 -34.02 -6.70 15.96
C LYS A 32 -34.51 -8.12 15.67
N VAL A 33 -33.71 -8.92 14.96
CA VAL A 33 -34.01 -10.33 14.68
C VAL A 33 -34.02 -11.16 15.98
N GLU A 34 -33.05 -10.95 16.88
CA GLU A 34 -33.02 -11.60 18.19
C GLU A 34 -34.24 -11.25 19.06
N ASN A 35 -34.72 -10.00 19.00
CA ASN A 35 -35.94 -9.60 19.69
C ASN A 35 -37.16 -10.29 19.09
N LEU A 36 -37.29 -10.31 17.75
CA LEU A 36 -38.37 -11.00 17.08
C LEU A 36 -38.41 -12.49 17.43
N ALA A 37 -37.25 -13.17 17.42
CA ALA A 37 -37.16 -14.57 17.78
C ALA A 37 -37.67 -14.81 19.21
N ARG A 38 -37.28 -13.97 20.18
CA ARG A 38 -37.77 -14.04 21.56
C ARG A 38 -39.27 -13.78 21.67
N ASP A 39 -39.80 -12.80 20.95
CA ASP A 39 -41.23 -12.47 20.95
C ASP A 39 -42.06 -13.64 20.38
N ILE A 40 -41.57 -14.28 19.32
CA ILE A 40 -42.20 -15.48 18.73
C ILE A 40 -42.14 -16.65 19.71
N GLU A 41 -40.98 -16.94 20.29
CA GLU A 41 -40.83 -18.02 21.28
C GLU A 41 -41.76 -17.83 22.48
N GLN A 42 -41.89 -16.59 22.98
CA GLN A 42 -42.79 -16.26 24.07
C GLN A 42 -44.27 -16.45 23.68
N SER A 43 -44.66 -15.99 22.48
CA SER A 43 -46.03 -16.11 21.98
C SER A 43 -46.42 -17.58 21.77
N VAL A 44 -45.51 -18.40 21.22
CA VAL A 44 -45.70 -19.85 21.03
C VAL A 44 -45.82 -20.57 22.38
N ALA A 45 -44.99 -20.22 23.37
CA ALA A 45 -45.08 -20.79 24.71
C ALA A 45 -46.44 -20.52 25.38
N GLN A 46 -47.05 -19.36 25.09
CA GLN A 46 -48.38 -18.98 25.55
C GLN A 46 -49.53 -19.54 24.70
N LYS A 47 -49.21 -20.25 23.60
CA LYS A 47 -50.18 -20.70 22.58
C LYS A 47 -50.96 -19.56 21.92
N ASP A 48 -50.44 -18.33 21.93
CA ASP A 48 -51.02 -17.18 21.25
C ASP A 48 -50.43 -17.04 19.84
N VAL A 49 -51.08 -17.70 18.88
CA VAL A 49 -50.66 -17.70 17.48
C VAL A 49 -50.88 -16.32 16.83
N ALA A 50 -51.89 -15.57 17.26
CA ALA A 50 -52.21 -14.26 16.68
C ALA A 50 -51.12 -13.22 17.01
N GLN A 51 -50.62 -13.25 18.24
CA GLN A 51 -49.51 -12.39 18.66
C GLN A 51 -48.21 -12.74 17.92
N ALA A 52 -47.92 -14.03 17.74
CA ALA A 52 -46.74 -14.47 16.97
C ALA A 52 -46.78 -13.95 15.52
N ILE A 53 -47.93 -14.06 14.85
CA ILE A 53 -48.13 -13.54 13.48
C ILE A 53 -47.96 -12.01 13.46
N THR A 54 -48.54 -11.31 14.44
CA THR A 54 -48.44 -9.85 14.53
C THR A 54 -46.99 -9.39 14.65
N SER A 55 -46.17 -10.05 15.47
CA SER A 55 -44.74 -9.72 15.60
C SER A 55 -43.98 -9.92 14.29
N ILE A 56 -44.33 -10.94 13.50
CA ILE A 56 -43.76 -11.18 12.16
C ILE A 56 -44.19 -10.08 11.18
N GLU A 57 -45.47 -9.70 11.17
CA GLU A 57 -45.99 -8.66 10.28
C GLU A 57 -45.45 -7.26 10.60
N MET A 58 -45.23 -6.98 11.89
CA MET A 58 -44.63 -5.72 12.36
C MET A 58 -43.12 -5.69 12.16
N TYR A 59 -42.48 -6.84 11.94
CA TYR A 59 -41.08 -6.88 11.58
C TYR A 59 -40.87 -6.20 10.23
N ARG A 60 -40.39 -4.97 10.29
CA ARG A 60 -39.74 -4.32 9.16
C ARG A 60 -38.27 -4.54 9.33
N SER A 61 -37.58 -5.10 8.35
CA SER A 61 -36.12 -5.00 8.39
C SER A 61 -35.75 -3.51 8.53
N LEU A 62 -34.66 -3.19 9.22
CA LEU A 62 -34.00 -1.93 8.87
C LEU A 62 -33.72 -1.99 7.36
N PRO A 63 -33.47 -0.86 6.70
CA PRO A 63 -32.74 -0.91 5.45
C PRO A 63 -31.36 -1.52 5.74
N THR A 64 -31.33 -2.84 5.91
CA THR A 64 -30.15 -3.66 5.72
C THR A 64 -29.72 -3.45 4.29
N ASN A 65 -28.47 -3.79 4.00
CA ASN A 65 -27.89 -3.73 2.66
C ASN A 65 -28.65 -4.54 1.57
N ALA A 66 -29.86 -5.03 1.83
CA ALA A 66 -30.93 -5.28 0.86
C ALA A 66 -31.72 -3.97 0.63
N ALA A 67 -31.14 -2.92 0.08
CA ALA A 67 -30.47 -2.98 -1.20
C ALA A 67 -29.43 -1.86 -1.34
N ASN A 68 -28.34 -2.15 -2.05
CA ASN A 68 -27.60 -1.11 -2.77
C ASN A 68 -28.48 -0.40 -3.83
N ASP A 69 -29.75 -0.80 -3.95
CA ASP A 69 -30.73 -0.21 -4.82
C ASP A 69 -31.31 1.02 -4.13
N TYR A 70 -31.01 2.16 -4.72
CA TYR A 70 -31.63 3.43 -4.39
C TYR A 70 -32.03 4.09 -5.71
N PHE A 71 -33.11 4.86 -5.68
CA PHE A 71 -33.42 5.73 -6.80
C PHE A 71 -32.36 6.83 -6.86
N PHE A 72 -31.45 6.75 -7.83
CA PHE A 72 -30.32 7.67 -7.97
C PHE A 72 -30.76 9.14 -7.96
N PHE A 73 -31.84 9.46 -8.67
CA PHE A 73 -32.34 10.82 -8.80
C PHE A 73 -32.95 11.40 -7.51
N ASP A 74 -33.24 10.56 -6.51
CA ASP A 74 -33.78 10.98 -5.21
C ASP A 74 -32.68 11.23 -4.18
N ARG A 75 -31.45 10.79 -4.45
CA ARG A 75 -30.32 10.83 -3.51
C ARG A 75 -29.38 12.01 -3.72
N LYS A 76 -29.95 13.23 -3.67
CA LYS A 76 -29.15 14.47 -3.75
C LYS A 76 -28.09 14.57 -2.65
N ASP A 77 -28.36 14.01 -1.47
CA ASP A 77 -27.40 13.87 -0.37
C ASP A 77 -26.14 13.11 -0.80
N LYS A 78 -26.28 12.04 -1.59
CA LYS A 78 -25.15 11.25 -2.09
C LYS A 78 -24.30 11.96 -3.12
N ILE A 79 -24.88 12.90 -3.87
CA ILE A 79 -24.12 13.72 -4.82
C ILE A 79 -23.19 14.64 -4.05
N VAL A 80 -23.71 15.36 -3.05
CA VAL A 80 -22.89 16.23 -2.19
C VAL A 80 -21.78 15.41 -1.53
N ASP A 81 -22.13 14.28 -0.90
CA ASP A 81 -21.15 13.37 -0.33
C ASP A 81 -20.09 12.94 -1.35
N ALA A 82 -20.47 12.55 -2.57
CA ALA A 82 -19.52 12.03 -3.56
C ALA A 82 -18.54 13.09 -4.09
N PHE A 83 -18.97 14.35 -4.20
CA PHE A 83 -18.12 15.44 -4.69
C PHE A 83 -17.38 16.17 -3.54
N GLU A 84 -17.93 16.20 -2.33
CA GLU A 84 -17.32 16.80 -1.14
C GLU A 84 -16.46 15.83 -0.33
N GLN A 85 -16.71 14.51 -0.45
CA GLN A 85 -15.72 13.49 -0.10
C GLN A 85 -14.54 13.72 -1.03
N ASN A 86 -13.64 14.57 -0.55
CA ASN A 86 -12.30 14.65 -1.03
C ASN A 86 -11.82 13.20 -1.25
N LEU A 87 -11.49 12.83 -2.49
CA LEU A 87 -10.74 11.64 -2.87
C LEU A 87 -9.30 11.74 -2.33
N LYS A 88 -9.18 12.19 -1.08
CA LYS A 88 -7.96 12.45 -0.37
C LYS A 88 -7.31 11.09 -0.15
N PRO A 89 -6.09 10.91 -0.63
CA PRO A 89 -5.35 9.70 -0.33
C PRO A 89 -5.25 9.48 1.17
N LEU A 90 -5.36 8.23 1.60
CA LEU A 90 -5.10 7.80 2.97
C LEU A 90 -3.66 8.15 3.39
N PHE A 91 -2.71 8.02 2.45
CA PHE A 91 -1.34 8.48 2.59
C PHE A 91 -0.75 8.82 1.23
N THR A 92 0.30 9.65 1.22
CA THR A 92 0.91 10.19 -0.01
C THR A 92 2.34 9.72 -0.16
N LEU A 93 2.70 9.36 -1.38
CA LEU A 93 4.07 9.18 -1.85
C LEU A 93 4.65 10.50 -2.36
N PRO A 94 5.95 10.76 -2.16
CA PRO A 94 6.61 11.96 -2.64
C PRO A 94 7.03 11.87 -4.12
N GLY A 95 7.41 13.00 -4.71
CA GLY A 95 7.97 13.06 -6.06
C GLY A 95 6.99 12.66 -7.17
N ARG A 96 7.54 12.41 -8.36
CA ARG A 96 6.78 12.18 -9.61
C ARG A 96 5.81 11.00 -9.53
N VAL A 97 6.14 9.92 -8.80
CA VAL A 97 5.20 8.80 -8.57
C VAL A 97 3.95 9.27 -7.86
N GLY A 98 4.09 10.19 -6.90
CA GLY A 98 2.97 10.73 -6.12
C GLY A 98 1.90 11.39 -6.99
N ASP A 99 2.30 12.09 -8.06
CA ASP A 99 1.39 12.81 -8.97
C ASP A 99 0.31 11.93 -9.61
N TYR A 100 0.60 10.64 -9.79
CA TYR A 100 -0.33 9.72 -10.42
C TYR A 100 -0.76 8.57 -9.53
N LEU A 101 0.09 8.09 -8.63
CA LEU A 101 -0.25 6.96 -7.76
C LEU A 101 -1.14 7.38 -6.59
N ASN A 102 -0.91 8.56 -6.00
CA ASN A 102 -1.60 8.98 -4.77
C ASN A 102 -3.12 8.99 -4.92
N ARG A 103 -3.65 9.43 -6.06
CA ARG A 103 -5.11 9.48 -6.30
C ARG A 103 -5.82 8.12 -6.15
N HIS A 104 -5.06 7.01 -6.22
CA HIS A 104 -5.60 5.65 -6.11
C HIS A 104 -5.42 5.04 -4.71
N LEU A 105 -4.71 5.72 -3.79
CA LEU A 105 -4.50 5.28 -2.41
C LEU A 105 -5.66 5.71 -1.50
N ILE A 106 -6.88 5.39 -1.90
CA ILE A 106 -8.13 5.84 -1.27
C ILE A 106 -8.89 4.67 -0.63
N ARG A 107 -9.90 5.01 0.18
CA ARG A 107 -10.87 4.05 0.72
C ARG A 107 -11.57 3.30 -0.40
N ALA A 108 -11.91 2.04 -0.16
CA ALA A 108 -12.42 1.13 -1.17
C ALA A 108 -11.55 1.08 -2.44
N GLY A 109 -10.24 1.39 -2.31
CA GLY A 109 -9.24 1.21 -3.36
C GLY A 109 -8.66 -0.20 -3.33
N PHE A 110 -8.32 -0.72 -4.51
CA PHE A 110 -7.59 -1.97 -4.65
C PHE A 110 -6.41 -1.75 -5.60
N VAL A 111 -5.21 -1.65 -5.04
CA VAL A 111 -3.96 -1.33 -5.76
C VAL A 111 -3.09 -2.57 -5.87
N ALA A 112 -2.64 -2.89 -7.07
CA ALA A 112 -1.72 -4.00 -7.30
C ALA A 112 -0.41 -3.54 -7.96
N PHE A 113 0.71 -4.13 -7.52
CA PHE A 113 2.02 -3.96 -8.14
C PHE A 113 2.40 -5.19 -8.97
N LEU A 114 2.49 -5.02 -10.28
CA LEU A 114 2.91 -6.07 -11.22
C LEU A 114 4.43 -6.01 -11.39
N GLY A 115 5.12 -7.13 -11.23
CA GLY A 115 6.55 -7.17 -11.52
C GLY A 115 7.16 -8.57 -11.50
N ARG A 116 8.29 -8.73 -12.19
CA ARG A 116 9.08 -9.97 -12.22
C ARG A 116 9.61 -10.38 -10.84
N GLU A 117 10.09 -11.60 -10.71
CA GLU A 117 10.72 -12.08 -9.48
C GLU A 117 11.89 -11.18 -9.06
N LYS A 118 12.07 -11.02 -7.74
CA LYS A 118 13.17 -10.26 -7.13
C LYS A 118 13.28 -8.79 -7.55
N VAL A 119 12.27 -8.23 -8.21
CA VAL A 119 12.28 -6.82 -8.63
C VAL A 119 12.12 -5.84 -7.45
N GLY A 120 11.66 -6.31 -6.29
CA GLY A 120 11.43 -5.46 -5.10
C GLY A 120 9.96 -5.29 -4.69
N LYS A 121 9.06 -6.21 -5.11
CA LYS A 121 7.63 -6.20 -4.74
C LYS A 121 7.40 -6.07 -3.23
N SER A 122 7.95 -6.99 -2.44
CA SER A 122 7.80 -7.00 -0.97
C SER A 122 8.37 -5.75 -0.30
N TRP A 123 9.45 -5.18 -0.87
CA TRP A 123 10.02 -3.92 -0.41
C TRP A 123 9.09 -2.73 -0.65
N ILE A 124 8.43 -2.67 -1.82
CA ILE A 124 7.41 -1.66 -2.12
C ILE A 124 6.20 -1.84 -1.20
N LEU A 125 5.71 -3.07 -1.00
CA LEU A 125 4.60 -3.33 -0.07
C LEU A 125 4.94 -2.91 1.36
N THR A 126 6.14 -3.25 1.84
CA THR A 126 6.65 -2.78 3.13
C THR A 126 6.69 -1.25 3.18
N HIS A 127 7.17 -0.59 2.12
CA HIS A 127 7.19 0.87 2.06
C HIS A 127 5.79 1.48 2.14
N MET A 128 4.79 0.92 1.44
CA MET A 128 3.39 1.37 1.51
C MET A 128 2.83 1.22 2.93
N ALA A 129 3.08 0.09 3.58
CA ALA A 129 2.72 -0.13 4.99
C ALA A 129 3.27 0.99 5.88
N MET A 130 4.54 1.31 5.68
CA MET A 130 5.25 2.31 6.46
C MET A 130 4.83 3.75 6.16
N MET A 131 4.31 4.04 4.97
CA MET A 131 3.68 5.34 4.67
C MET A 131 2.33 5.47 5.38
N ALA A 132 1.51 4.42 5.36
CA ALA A 132 0.23 4.38 6.07
C ALA A 132 0.42 4.51 7.60
N LEU A 133 1.36 3.77 8.17
CA LEU A 133 1.67 3.82 9.60
C LEU A 133 2.14 5.22 10.05
N ARG A 134 2.92 5.93 9.23
CA ARG A 134 3.31 7.32 9.51
C ARG A 134 2.13 8.29 9.55
N LYS A 135 1.05 7.98 8.84
CA LYS A 135 -0.23 8.70 8.94
C LYS A 135 -1.12 8.18 10.07
N ARG A 136 -0.58 7.31 10.94
CA ARG A 136 -1.28 6.67 12.06
C ARG A 136 -2.53 5.90 11.63
N LEU A 137 -2.48 5.33 10.43
CA LEU A 137 -3.51 4.40 9.96
C LEU A 137 -3.27 3.02 10.54
N ASN A 138 -4.34 2.26 10.75
CA ASN A 138 -4.26 0.86 11.15
C ASN A 138 -3.95 0.00 9.91
N VAL A 139 -2.86 -0.76 9.98
CA VAL A 139 -2.36 -1.58 8.87
C VAL A 139 -2.43 -3.05 9.24
N ALA A 140 -3.14 -3.83 8.43
CA ALA A 140 -3.13 -5.28 8.44
C ALA A 140 -2.15 -5.77 7.37
N TYR A 141 -1.09 -6.49 7.77
CA TYR A 141 -0.11 -7.06 6.86
C TYR A 141 -0.23 -8.58 6.86
N PHE A 142 -0.52 -9.17 5.71
CA PHE A 142 -0.56 -10.61 5.52
C PHE A 142 0.63 -11.05 4.67
N GLU A 143 1.57 -11.74 5.30
CA GLU A 143 2.68 -12.41 4.64
C GLU A 143 2.23 -13.83 4.28
N MET A 144 2.23 -14.17 2.99
CA MET A 144 1.63 -15.40 2.44
C MET A 144 2.69 -16.46 2.09
N GLY A 145 3.86 -16.42 2.71
CA GLY A 145 4.87 -17.49 2.66
C GLY A 145 6.07 -17.22 1.76
N ASP A 146 6.23 -16.01 1.20
CA ASP A 146 7.45 -15.61 0.49
C ASP A 146 8.63 -15.39 1.47
N SER A 147 8.32 -14.89 2.67
CA SER A 147 9.27 -14.71 3.76
C SER A 147 8.79 -15.37 5.06
N SER A 148 9.72 -15.91 5.86
CA SER A 148 9.42 -16.31 7.24
C SER A 148 9.21 -15.08 8.13
N GLU A 149 8.55 -15.26 9.28
CA GLU A 149 8.34 -14.19 10.27
C GLU A 149 9.65 -13.50 10.66
N SER A 150 10.72 -14.27 10.84
CA SER A 150 12.05 -13.74 11.15
C SER A 150 12.65 -12.90 10.00
N GLN A 151 12.47 -13.34 8.75
CA GLN A 151 12.94 -12.58 7.58
C GLN A 151 12.16 -11.28 7.42
N TRP A 152 10.83 -11.33 7.56
CA TRP A 152 9.98 -10.14 7.52
C TRP A 152 10.31 -9.17 8.65
N THR A 153 10.49 -9.68 9.88
CA THR A 153 10.87 -8.86 11.05
C THR A 153 12.19 -8.15 10.83
N ARG A 154 13.22 -8.85 10.33
CA ARG A 154 14.50 -8.23 9.98
C ARG A 154 14.35 -7.16 8.91
N ARG A 155 13.55 -7.40 7.86
CA ARG A 155 13.25 -6.42 6.81
C ARG A 155 12.60 -5.15 7.38
N MET A 156 11.63 -5.33 8.28
CA MET A 156 10.97 -4.23 8.97
C MET A 156 11.97 -3.45 9.85
N MET A 157 12.82 -4.12 10.61
CA MET A 157 13.80 -3.46 11.46
C MET A 157 14.84 -2.68 10.64
N VAL A 158 15.35 -3.25 9.55
CA VAL A 158 16.22 -2.55 8.58
C VAL A 158 15.54 -1.28 8.06
N TYR A 159 14.25 -1.35 7.72
CA TYR A 159 13.48 -0.18 7.29
C TYR A 159 13.40 0.88 8.40
N LEU A 160 13.13 0.49 9.65
CA LEU A 160 12.93 1.42 10.76
C LEU A 160 14.22 2.10 11.21
N THR A 161 15.33 1.36 11.26
CA THR A 161 16.63 1.85 11.75
C THR A 161 17.48 2.50 10.68
N LYS A 162 17.31 2.14 9.39
CA LYS A 162 18.27 2.44 8.30
C LYS A 162 19.64 1.79 8.52
N SER A 163 19.67 0.67 9.23
CA SER A 163 20.83 -0.13 9.58
C SER A 163 20.70 -1.53 8.99
N ASN A 164 21.79 -2.31 8.90
CA ASN A 164 21.74 -3.67 8.34
C ASN A 164 22.49 -4.69 9.23
N TYR A 165 22.14 -5.97 9.09
CA TYR A 165 22.76 -7.09 9.81
C TYR A 165 23.61 -7.97 8.87
N MET A 166 23.50 -7.76 7.55
CA MET A 166 24.31 -8.45 6.55
C MET A 166 25.64 -7.72 6.38
N ARG A 167 26.76 -8.44 6.50
CA ARG A 167 28.11 -7.87 6.51
C ARG A 167 28.45 -7.07 5.25
N ASP A 168 27.97 -7.52 4.09
CA ASP A 168 28.16 -6.88 2.78
C ASP A 168 27.33 -5.58 2.61
N ALA A 169 26.33 -5.38 3.47
CA ALA A 169 25.47 -4.20 3.45
C ALA A 169 25.83 -3.17 4.55
N ILE A 170 26.81 -3.47 5.42
CA ILE A 170 27.30 -2.60 6.50
C ILE A 170 28.49 -1.77 6.00
N GLY A 171 28.69 -0.60 6.59
CA GLY A 171 29.79 0.32 6.27
C GLY A 171 29.45 1.28 5.13
N GLU A 172 30.48 1.79 4.46
CA GLU A 172 30.31 2.81 3.42
C GLU A 172 29.61 2.24 2.18
N GLN A 173 28.43 2.77 1.87
CA GLN A 173 27.61 2.37 0.74
C GLN A 173 27.27 3.58 -0.15
N LEU A 174 27.21 3.36 -1.46
CA LEU A 174 26.75 4.38 -2.40
C LEU A 174 25.21 4.42 -2.42
N CYS A 175 24.61 5.50 -1.96
CA CYS A 175 23.16 5.70 -1.96
C CYS A 175 22.76 6.65 -3.09
N PRO A 176 21.73 6.34 -3.89
CA PRO A 176 21.38 7.20 -5.02
C PRO A 176 20.79 8.52 -4.55
N ILE A 177 21.13 9.63 -5.20
CA ILE A 177 20.57 10.95 -4.92
C ILE A 177 20.21 11.67 -6.20
N MET A 178 19.30 12.61 -6.08
CA MET A 178 18.87 13.45 -7.19
C MET A 178 20.02 14.27 -7.75
N ASP A 179 20.07 14.35 -9.07
CA ASP A 179 21.03 15.17 -9.79
C ASP A 179 20.38 15.71 -11.08
N CYS A 180 21.10 16.56 -11.80
CA CYS A 180 20.67 17.14 -13.07
C CYS A 180 21.54 16.64 -14.22
N LYS A 181 20.93 16.17 -15.31
CA LYS A 181 21.65 15.77 -16.53
C LYS A 181 22.53 16.90 -17.07
N LEU A 182 22.06 18.15 -17.01
CA LEU A 182 22.84 19.31 -17.45
C LEU A 182 24.05 19.60 -16.53
N ASN A 183 24.01 19.17 -15.27
CA ASN A 183 25.16 19.22 -14.38
C ASN A 183 26.15 18.10 -14.72
N GLN A 184 25.64 16.87 -14.87
CA GLN A 184 26.45 15.70 -15.24
C GLN A 184 27.20 15.91 -16.56
N THR A 185 26.57 16.51 -17.57
CA THR A 185 27.20 16.78 -18.88
C THR A 185 27.94 18.12 -18.94
N ASN A 186 28.14 18.80 -17.81
CA ASN A 186 28.73 20.15 -17.74
C ASN A 186 28.01 21.26 -18.55
N ALA A 187 26.83 20.99 -19.12
CA ALA A 187 26.12 21.90 -20.03
C ALA A 187 25.34 23.03 -19.33
N CYS A 188 25.17 22.97 -18.02
CA CYS A 188 24.40 23.97 -17.26
C CYS A 188 25.21 25.26 -17.02
N THR A 189 24.67 26.39 -17.45
CA THR A 189 25.29 27.73 -17.33
C THR A 189 24.84 28.50 -16.08
N LEU A 190 23.94 27.94 -15.26
CA LEU A 190 23.43 28.64 -14.08
C LEU A 190 24.54 28.92 -13.06
N LYS A 191 24.54 30.14 -12.50
CA LYS A 191 25.53 30.52 -11.48
C LYS A 191 25.41 29.68 -10.21
N LYS A 192 24.18 29.33 -9.81
CA LYS A 192 23.88 28.52 -8.61
C LYS A 192 24.15 27.01 -8.74
N ARG A 193 24.81 26.56 -9.82
CA ARG A 193 25.17 25.15 -10.03
C ARG A 193 26.18 24.68 -8.98
N SER A 194 26.01 23.46 -8.45
CA SER A 194 26.81 22.93 -7.32
C SER A 194 28.31 22.76 -7.59
N CYS A 195 28.71 22.51 -8.84
CA CYS A 195 30.11 22.38 -9.27
C CYS A 195 30.29 22.93 -10.69
N ARG A 196 31.54 23.06 -11.18
CA ARG A 196 31.85 23.51 -12.56
C ARG A 196 32.45 22.42 -13.46
N VAL A 197 32.40 21.17 -13.00
CA VAL A 197 32.84 19.98 -13.74
C VAL A 197 31.65 19.08 -14.05
N GLY A 198 31.78 18.25 -15.10
CA GLY A 198 30.86 17.16 -15.44
C GLY A 198 31.52 15.80 -15.23
N ILE A 199 30.76 14.72 -15.42
CA ILE A 199 31.19 13.32 -15.22
C ILE A 199 31.21 12.50 -16.51
N PHE A 200 30.87 13.10 -17.65
CA PHE A 200 30.97 12.45 -18.95
C PHE A 200 32.24 12.95 -19.63
N GLU A 201 33.10 12.02 -20.04
CA GLU A 201 34.19 12.31 -20.98
C GLU A 201 33.63 12.29 -22.41
N ASP A 202 34.38 12.86 -23.36
CA ASP A 202 33.92 13.27 -24.70
C ASP A 202 33.41 12.13 -25.62
N ASP A 203 33.27 10.88 -25.15
CA ASP A 203 32.40 9.82 -25.73
C ASP A 203 32.31 8.52 -24.88
N ASP A 204 33.10 8.34 -23.80
CA ASP A 204 33.30 7.05 -23.08
C ASP A 204 32.51 6.87 -21.76
N GLY A 205 31.22 7.18 -21.78
CA GLY A 205 30.34 6.90 -20.64
C GLY A 205 30.61 7.78 -19.41
N ALA A 206 29.98 7.46 -18.28
CA ALA A 206 30.12 8.24 -17.05
C ALA A 206 31.33 7.74 -16.25
N MET A 207 32.15 8.67 -15.74
CA MET A 207 33.22 8.40 -14.78
C MET A 207 32.73 7.59 -13.57
N SER A 208 33.64 6.84 -12.95
CA SER A 208 33.37 6.21 -11.66
C SER A 208 33.11 7.24 -10.56
N PHE A 209 32.50 6.81 -9.46
CA PHE A 209 32.23 7.67 -8.31
C PHE A 209 33.52 8.32 -7.76
N ASP A 210 34.60 7.55 -7.62
CA ASP A 210 35.86 8.03 -7.04
C ASP A 210 36.59 9.01 -7.99
N GLU A 211 36.51 8.80 -9.31
CA GLU A 211 37.04 9.75 -10.30
C GLU A 211 36.27 11.07 -10.27
N ALA A 212 34.94 11.00 -10.24
CA ALA A 212 34.08 12.17 -10.11
C ALA A 212 34.39 12.95 -8.83
N GLN A 213 34.67 12.28 -7.70
CA GLN A 213 35.11 12.94 -6.47
C GLN A 213 36.46 13.63 -6.63
N ARG A 214 37.44 13.01 -7.29
CA ARG A 214 38.78 13.59 -7.50
C ARG A 214 38.72 14.90 -8.29
N ILE A 215 37.83 15.01 -9.27
CA ILE A 215 37.63 16.24 -10.05
C ILE A 215 36.70 17.26 -9.35
N GLY A 216 36.20 16.93 -8.16
CA GLY A 216 35.33 17.82 -7.37
C GLY A 216 33.89 17.89 -7.89
N TYR A 217 33.39 16.84 -8.55
CA TYR A 217 31.99 16.77 -8.97
C TYR A 217 31.05 16.77 -7.75
N LYS A 218 29.97 17.55 -7.86
CA LYS A 218 28.90 17.60 -6.85
C LYS A 218 27.55 17.54 -7.56
N PRO A 219 26.65 16.62 -7.17
CA PRO A 219 25.31 16.58 -7.73
C PRO A 219 24.56 17.88 -7.48
N CYS A 220 23.69 18.26 -8.42
CA CYS A 220 23.07 19.58 -8.42
C CYS A 220 21.55 19.50 -8.56
N THR A 221 20.86 19.96 -7.52
CA THR A 221 19.40 20.15 -7.46
C THR A 221 18.99 21.61 -7.29
N ALA A 222 19.92 22.56 -7.41
CA ALA A 222 19.74 23.98 -7.05
C ALA A 222 18.59 24.72 -7.76
N CYS A 223 18.12 24.22 -8.90
CA CYS A 223 16.98 24.74 -9.64
C CYS A 223 15.80 23.76 -9.73
N LYS A 224 15.77 22.67 -8.95
CA LYS A 224 14.73 21.63 -9.01
C LYS A 224 13.33 22.21 -8.77
N GLU A 225 13.23 23.20 -7.88
CA GLU A 225 11.96 23.80 -7.45
C GLU A 225 11.57 25.07 -8.24
N ASP A 226 12.43 25.58 -9.13
CA ASP A 226 12.08 26.80 -9.88
C ASP A 226 11.06 26.48 -10.98
N ARG A 227 9.99 27.27 -11.06
CA ARG A 227 8.90 27.10 -12.04
C ARG A 227 9.36 27.13 -13.51
N ASN A 228 10.39 27.92 -13.83
CA ASN A 228 10.94 28.07 -15.18
C ASN A 228 12.30 27.36 -15.34
N SER A 229 12.56 26.35 -14.52
CA SER A 229 13.83 25.65 -14.52
C SER A 229 14.06 24.81 -15.76
N LYS A 230 15.32 24.73 -16.20
CA LYS A 230 15.80 23.73 -17.17
C LYS A 230 16.24 22.42 -16.51
N TYR A 231 15.92 22.20 -15.24
CA TYR A 231 16.30 21.00 -14.49
C TYR A 231 15.88 19.73 -15.26
N LYS A 232 16.85 18.86 -15.52
CA LYS A 232 16.65 17.57 -16.19
C LYS A 232 17.00 16.47 -15.19
N PRO A 233 16.01 15.89 -14.50
CA PRO A 233 16.30 15.00 -13.39
C PRO A 233 17.03 13.74 -13.85
N THR A 234 18.01 13.33 -13.05
CA THR A 234 18.77 12.08 -13.15
C THR A 234 19.18 11.67 -11.72
N THR A 235 19.95 10.60 -11.60
CA THR A 235 20.53 10.15 -10.33
C THR A 235 22.05 10.22 -10.37
N TRP A 236 22.63 10.48 -9.20
CA TRP A 236 24.03 10.24 -8.85
C TRP A 236 24.08 9.49 -7.52
N TYR A 237 25.20 9.55 -6.79
CA TYR A 237 25.35 8.90 -5.49
C TYR A 237 25.93 9.84 -4.43
N GLU A 238 25.68 9.48 -3.18
CA GLU A 238 26.42 9.94 -2.00
C GLU A 238 26.94 8.73 -1.22
N LYS A 239 28.04 8.91 -0.48
CA LYS A 239 28.54 7.90 0.45
C LYS A 239 27.75 8.00 1.75
N VAL A 240 27.16 6.87 2.17
CA VAL A 240 26.44 6.75 3.44
C VAL A 240 27.03 5.59 4.21
N ASP A 241 27.42 5.85 5.45
CA ASP A 241 27.79 4.79 6.38
C ASP A 241 26.53 4.08 6.89
N VAL A 242 26.43 2.78 6.62
CA VAL A 242 25.32 1.92 7.06
C VAL A 242 25.71 1.23 8.35
N PRO A 243 25.13 1.61 9.49
CA PRO A 243 25.49 0.99 10.75
C PRO A 243 24.98 -0.45 10.84
N GLU A 244 25.69 -1.26 11.62
CA GLU A 244 25.23 -2.58 12.02
C GLU A 244 23.97 -2.48 12.91
N ILE A 245 23.08 -3.45 12.81
CA ILE A 245 21.91 -3.60 13.70
C ILE A 245 21.99 -4.89 14.51
N ASP A 246 21.79 -4.75 15.81
CA ASP A 246 21.52 -5.87 16.71
C ASP A 246 20.08 -5.83 17.24
N TRP A 247 19.70 -6.84 18.02
CA TRP A 247 18.35 -6.95 18.57
C TRP A 247 18.01 -5.83 19.57
N LYS A 248 19.01 -5.24 20.25
CA LYS A 248 18.79 -4.16 21.24
C LYS A 248 18.45 -2.86 20.53
N ILE A 249 19.20 -2.52 19.48
CA ILE A 249 18.94 -1.35 18.62
C ILE A 249 17.57 -1.51 17.97
N ALA A 250 17.27 -2.71 17.45
CA ALA A 250 15.97 -3.02 16.84
C ALA A 250 14.81 -2.83 17.83
N GLN A 251 14.92 -3.38 19.04
CA GLN A 251 13.90 -3.27 20.08
C GLN A 251 13.67 -1.82 20.51
N GLY A 252 14.74 -1.09 20.81
CA GLY A 252 14.62 0.33 21.18
C GLY A 252 13.99 1.18 20.07
N LYS A 253 14.25 0.84 18.80
CA LYS A 253 13.59 1.52 17.67
C LYS A 253 12.11 1.19 17.56
N LEU A 254 11.73 -0.07 17.80
CA LEU A 254 10.35 -0.50 17.83
C LEU A 254 9.56 0.22 18.93
N ASP A 255 10.12 0.29 20.13
CA ASP A 255 9.50 0.97 21.27
C ASP A 255 9.32 2.46 20.99
N PHE A 256 10.36 3.12 20.48
CA PHE A 256 10.27 4.52 20.04
C PHE A 256 9.16 4.72 19.00
N TRP A 257 9.04 3.83 18.01
CA TRP A 257 7.97 3.93 17.02
C TRP A 257 6.59 3.75 17.63
N LYS A 258 6.41 2.72 18.46
CA LYS A 258 5.14 2.43 19.13
C LYS A 258 4.69 3.60 20.00
N GLU A 259 5.57 4.15 20.82
CA GLU A 259 5.23 5.19 21.79
C GLU A 259 5.17 6.59 21.20
N LYS A 260 6.17 6.96 20.38
CA LYS A 260 6.33 8.37 19.94
C LYS A 260 5.72 8.64 18.57
N ILE A 261 5.79 7.67 17.65
CA ILE A 261 5.33 7.85 16.27
C ILE A 261 3.87 7.40 16.12
N LEU A 262 3.61 6.14 16.41
CA LEU A 262 2.31 5.48 16.23
C LEU A 262 1.32 5.80 17.35
N ARG A 263 1.85 6.01 18.57
CA ARG A 263 1.07 6.19 19.81
C ARG A 263 0.09 5.03 20.04
N GLY A 264 0.58 3.80 19.90
CA GLY A 264 -0.21 2.58 20.08
C GLY A 264 0.08 1.48 19.06
N ASN A 265 -0.69 0.39 19.17
CA ASN A 265 -0.61 -0.76 18.27
C ASN A 265 -1.40 -0.50 16.99
N ARG A 266 -0.71 -0.14 15.91
CA ARG A 266 -1.33 0.17 14.60
C ARG A 266 -0.97 -0.78 13.47
N LEU A 267 -0.15 -1.79 13.76
CA LEU A 267 0.25 -2.81 12.79
C LEU A 267 -0.12 -4.18 13.35
N MET A 268 -0.93 -4.93 12.61
CA MET A 268 -1.15 -6.36 12.84
C MET A 268 -0.57 -7.15 11.70
N VAL A 269 0.20 -8.19 12.03
CA VAL A 269 0.88 -9.04 11.05
C VAL A 269 0.36 -10.45 11.19
N SER A 270 0.03 -11.05 10.06
CA SER A 270 -0.31 -12.48 9.94
C SER A 270 0.72 -13.12 9.02
N SER A 271 1.64 -13.93 9.57
CA SER A 271 2.61 -14.69 8.79
C SER A 271 2.10 -16.10 8.57
N ASN A 272 1.92 -16.49 7.31
CA ASN A 272 1.26 -17.75 6.95
C ASN A 272 2.09 -18.50 5.90
N PRO A 273 2.13 -19.84 5.94
CA PRO A 273 2.76 -20.63 4.88
C PRO A 273 2.04 -20.45 3.54
N SER A 274 2.77 -20.62 2.43
CA SER A 274 2.23 -20.53 1.07
C SER A 274 1.07 -21.50 0.84
N GLY A 275 0.04 -21.05 0.15
CA GLY A 275 -1.13 -21.86 -0.20
C GLY A 275 -2.08 -22.18 0.96
N THR A 276 -1.89 -21.62 2.16
CA THR A 276 -2.73 -21.93 3.32
C THR A 276 -3.89 -20.95 3.54
N VAL A 277 -3.72 -19.69 3.16
CA VAL A 277 -4.68 -18.60 3.40
C VAL A 277 -5.37 -18.22 2.10
N GLY A 278 -6.70 -18.28 2.09
CA GLY A 278 -7.56 -17.76 1.03
C GLY A 278 -8.29 -16.47 1.44
N TYR A 279 -9.23 -16.01 0.62
CA TYR A 279 -9.99 -14.78 0.91
C TYR A 279 -10.89 -14.89 2.15
N LEU A 280 -11.48 -16.06 2.40
CA LEU A 280 -12.29 -16.31 3.60
C LEU A 280 -11.45 -16.21 4.87
N ASP A 281 -10.23 -16.76 4.83
CA ASP A 281 -9.30 -16.70 5.97
C ASP A 281 -8.88 -15.26 6.29
N VAL A 282 -8.67 -14.43 5.26
CA VAL A 282 -8.43 -12.99 5.44
C VAL A 282 -9.63 -12.34 6.12
N ARG A 283 -10.86 -12.55 5.63
CA ARG A 283 -12.09 -12.00 6.28
C ARG A 283 -12.21 -12.45 7.73
N ASN A 284 -12.04 -13.74 7.99
CA ASN A 284 -12.13 -14.32 9.32
C ASN A 284 -11.07 -13.74 10.27
N LYS A 285 -9.84 -13.54 9.78
CA LYS A 285 -8.76 -12.93 10.57
C LYS A 285 -9.07 -11.47 10.90
N LEU A 286 -9.57 -10.68 9.93
CA LEU A 286 -9.97 -9.29 10.17
C LEU A 286 -11.09 -9.20 11.23
N ASN A 287 -12.12 -10.05 11.11
CA ASN A 287 -13.19 -10.13 12.10
C ASN A 287 -12.69 -10.57 13.48
N TYR A 288 -11.81 -11.56 13.54
CA TYR A 288 -11.18 -11.98 14.78
C TYR A 288 -10.39 -10.83 15.44
N TRP A 289 -9.57 -10.11 14.67
CA TRP A 289 -8.78 -9.00 15.19
C TRP A 289 -9.64 -7.85 15.71
N LYS A 290 -10.73 -7.56 15.02
CA LYS A 290 -11.73 -6.61 15.49
C LYS A 290 -12.38 -7.06 16.79
N ASN A 291 -12.93 -8.27 16.82
CA ASN A 291 -13.68 -8.77 17.99
C ASN A 291 -12.78 -8.94 19.21
N ARG A 292 -11.53 -9.35 19.01
CA ARG A 292 -10.59 -9.64 20.09
C ARG A 292 -9.83 -8.41 20.57
N TYR A 293 -9.48 -7.49 19.66
CA TYR A 293 -8.54 -6.39 19.95
C TYR A 293 -9.09 -5.01 19.60
N GLY A 294 -10.34 -4.90 19.11
CA GLY A 294 -10.89 -3.64 18.60
C GLY A 294 -10.16 -3.13 17.34
N PHE A 295 -9.36 -3.98 16.68
CA PHE A 295 -8.53 -3.56 15.56
C PHE A 295 -9.33 -3.53 14.26
N VAL A 296 -9.59 -2.32 13.76
CA VAL A 296 -10.22 -2.09 12.45
C VAL A 296 -9.17 -1.54 11.48
N PRO A 297 -8.81 -2.26 10.41
CA PRO A 297 -7.79 -1.82 9.47
C PRO A 297 -8.29 -0.69 8.58
N ASP A 298 -7.37 0.22 8.27
CA ASP A 298 -7.52 1.23 7.22
C ASP A 298 -6.88 0.79 5.90
N VAL A 299 -5.79 0.03 6.03
CA VAL A 299 -5.01 -0.52 4.92
C VAL A 299 -4.78 -2.00 5.15
N VAL A 300 -5.05 -2.82 4.14
CA VAL A 300 -4.65 -4.23 4.11
C VAL A 300 -3.56 -4.39 3.06
N ILE A 301 -2.50 -5.10 3.43
CA ILE A 301 -1.40 -5.46 2.55
C ILE A 301 -1.32 -6.97 2.49
N ALA A 302 -1.30 -7.54 1.28
CA ALA A 302 -1.11 -8.96 1.06
C ALA A 302 0.14 -9.19 0.19
N ASP A 303 1.15 -9.86 0.74
CA ASP A 303 2.43 -10.18 0.10
C ASP A 303 2.55 -11.69 -0.12
N TYR A 304 2.28 -12.22 -1.32
CA TYR A 304 1.56 -11.62 -2.44
C TYR A 304 0.43 -12.55 -2.89
N MET A 305 -0.52 -12.06 -3.68
CA MET A 305 -1.78 -12.78 -3.89
C MET A 305 -1.67 -14.07 -4.70
N ASP A 306 -0.70 -14.19 -5.62
CA ASP A 306 -0.64 -15.38 -6.50
C ASP A 306 -0.23 -16.67 -5.76
N ILE A 307 0.28 -16.59 -4.53
CA ILE A 307 0.66 -17.76 -3.70
C ILE A 307 -0.37 -18.11 -2.63
N MET A 308 -1.51 -17.42 -2.62
CA MET A 308 -2.60 -17.70 -1.71
C MET A 308 -3.34 -18.99 -2.07
N LYS A 309 -4.09 -19.52 -1.11
CA LYS A 309 -4.96 -20.67 -1.33
C LYS A 309 -6.04 -20.31 -2.36
N MET A 310 -6.16 -21.14 -3.39
CA MET A 310 -7.16 -21.04 -4.44
C MET A 310 -8.15 -22.20 -4.31
N ASN A 311 -9.44 -21.92 -4.50
CA ASN A 311 -10.49 -22.94 -4.41
C ASN A 311 -10.87 -23.39 -5.82
N GLY A 312 -10.91 -24.70 -6.07
CA GLY A 312 -11.34 -25.27 -7.34
C GLY A 312 -10.22 -25.90 -8.17
N ASN A 313 -10.63 -26.67 -9.17
CA ASN A 313 -9.71 -27.45 -10.01
C ASN A 313 -9.09 -26.64 -11.15
N ASP A 314 -9.80 -25.63 -11.65
CA ASP A 314 -9.27 -24.69 -12.64
C ASP A 314 -8.55 -23.54 -11.95
N LYS A 315 -7.21 -23.55 -12.05
CA LYS A 315 -6.35 -22.52 -11.46
C LYS A 315 -6.68 -21.11 -11.95
N ARG A 316 -7.10 -20.93 -13.21
CA ARG A 316 -7.41 -19.61 -13.76
C ARG A 316 -8.71 -19.08 -13.17
N GLU A 317 -9.74 -19.92 -13.10
CA GLU A 317 -11.00 -19.51 -12.50
C GLU A 317 -10.85 -19.27 -11.00
N ALA A 318 -10.10 -20.12 -10.31
CA ALA A 318 -9.81 -19.96 -8.89
C ALA A 318 -8.99 -18.68 -8.61
N ASN A 319 -8.05 -18.32 -9.49
CA ASN A 319 -7.31 -17.06 -9.40
C ASN A 319 -8.26 -15.86 -9.63
N ASN A 320 -9.10 -15.91 -10.67
CA ASN A 320 -10.10 -14.88 -10.93
C ASN A 320 -11.05 -14.68 -9.74
N GLU A 321 -11.55 -15.76 -9.14
CA GLU A 321 -12.40 -15.74 -7.95
C GLU A 321 -11.68 -15.09 -6.75
N LEU A 322 -10.41 -15.44 -6.54
CA LEU A 322 -9.61 -14.85 -5.45
C LEU A 322 -9.51 -13.32 -5.60
N TRP A 323 -9.16 -12.82 -6.78
CA TRP A 323 -9.03 -11.38 -7.03
C TRP A 323 -10.36 -10.63 -6.94
N LEU A 324 -11.45 -11.23 -7.43
CA LEU A 324 -12.79 -10.70 -7.29
C LEU A 324 -13.19 -10.57 -5.80
N ASN A 325 -12.97 -11.62 -5.01
CA ASN A 325 -13.32 -11.62 -3.60
C ASN A 325 -12.48 -10.66 -2.76
N MET A 326 -11.19 -10.51 -3.07
CA MET A 326 -10.33 -9.51 -2.43
C MET A 326 -10.76 -8.07 -2.77
N ARG A 327 -11.22 -7.83 -4.01
CA ARG A 327 -11.89 -6.57 -4.36
C ARG A 327 -13.12 -6.35 -3.48
N GLY A 328 -13.93 -7.38 -3.27
CA GLY A 328 -15.07 -7.33 -2.35
C GLY A 328 -14.68 -6.90 -0.94
N ILE A 329 -13.58 -7.43 -0.39
CA ILE A 329 -13.06 -7.04 0.94
C ILE A 329 -12.75 -5.53 1.00
N SER A 330 -12.12 -4.97 -0.03
CA SER A 330 -11.79 -3.53 -0.04
C SER A 330 -13.04 -2.64 0.06
N ILE A 331 -14.14 -3.05 -0.58
CA ILE A 331 -15.42 -2.33 -0.57
C ILE A 331 -16.14 -2.58 0.77
N ASP A 332 -16.29 -3.85 1.16
CA ASP A 332 -17.08 -4.26 2.32
C ASP A 332 -16.59 -3.64 3.62
N TYR A 333 -15.27 -3.58 3.80
CA TYR A 333 -14.62 -3.01 4.97
C TYR A 333 -14.25 -1.52 4.78
N ASN A 334 -14.56 -0.94 3.62
CA ASN A 334 -14.18 0.42 3.26
C ASN A 334 -12.70 0.71 3.57
N LEU A 335 -11.80 -0.10 3.02
CA LEU A 335 -10.36 -0.02 3.26
C LEU A 335 -9.57 0.06 1.96
N LEU A 336 -8.30 0.46 2.04
CA LEU A 336 -7.37 0.37 0.92
C LEU A 336 -6.69 -0.99 0.94
N PHE A 337 -6.89 -1.80 -0.10
CA PHE A 337 -6.21 -3.07 -0.26
C PHE A 337 -5.02 -2.90 -1.21
N ILE A 338 -3.83 -3.34 -0.80
CA ILE A 338 -2.60 -3.25 -1.59
C ILE A 338 -1.97 -4.63 -1.70
N THR A 339 -1.59 -5.03 -2.90
CA THR A 339 -0.90 -6.30 -3.13
C THR A 339 0.13 -6.20 -4.25
N ALA A 340 0.81 -7.31 -4.53
CA ALA A 340 1.63 -7.47 -5.70
C ALA A 340 1.27 -8.77 -6.45
N THR A 341 1.69 -8.85 -7.70
CA THR A 341 1.47 -10.01 -8.57
C THR A 341 2.62 -10.17 -9.55
N GLN A 342 2.81 -11.39 -10.03
CA GLN A 342 3.90 -11.75 -10.93
C GLN A 342 3.57 -11.40 -12.38
N ALA A 343 4.59 -10.87 -13.05
CA ALA A 343 4.61 -10.68 -14.49
C ALA A 343 5.06 -11.97 -15.22
N ASP A 344 4.80 -12.06 -16.51
CA ASP A 344 5.21 -13.17 -17.36
C ASP A 344 6.70 -13.17 -17.71
N ALA A 345 7.20 -14.22 -18.37
CA ALA A 345 8.60 -14.29 -18.80
C ALA A 345 8.99 -13.19 -19.81
N ALA A 346 8.04 -12.71 -20.63
CA ALA A 346 8.30 -11.64 -21.59
C ALA A 346 8.64 -10.30 -20.89
N SER A 347 8.27 -10.15 -19.62
CA SER A 347 8.58 -8.97 -18.79
C SER A 347 10.08 -8.68 -18.63
N TYR A 348 10.94 -9.70 -18.71
CA TYR A 348 12.38 -9.58 -18.45
C TYR A 348 13.11 -8.66 -19.44
N ASN A 349 12.60 -8.56 -20.67
CA ASN A 349 13.22 -7.80 -21.76
C ASN A 349 12.52 -6.47 -22.04
N LYS A 350 11.51 -6.09 -21.24
CA LYS A 350 10.75 -4.86 -21.47
C LYS A 350 11.30 -3.68 -20.70
N PHE A 351 11.29 -2.51 -21.35
CA PHE A 351 11.55 -1.25 -20.69
C PHE A 351 10.41 -0.93 -19.71
N LEU A 352 9.14 -0.99 -20.16
CA LEU A 352 7.97 -0.84 -19.30
C LEU A 352 7.03 -2.03 -19.47
N LEU A 353 6.48 -2.53 -18.37
CA LEU A 353 5.40 -3.51 -18.34
C LEU A 353 4.11 -2.87 -18.83
N ASP A 354 3.32 -3.66 -19.55
CA ASP A 354 1.99 -3.30 -20.00
C ASP A 354 0.97 -4.39 -19.61
N SER A 355 -0.28 -4.23 -20.04
CA SER A 355 -1.36 -5.14 -19.70
C SER A 355 -1.23 -6.54 -20.30
N THR A 356 -0.23 -6.79 -21.16
CA THR A 356 0.03 -8.13 -21.70
C THR A 356 0.98 -8.93 -20.80
N ASN A 357 1.64 -8.31 -19.83
CA ASN A 357 2.68 -8.94 -19.01
C ASN A 357 2.14 -9.63 -17.75
N PHE A 358 1.22 -10.57 -17.87
CA PHE A 358 0.60 -11.24 -16.72
C PHE A 358 0.92 -12.74 -16.68
N SER A 359 1.14 -13.29 -15.49
CA SER A 359 1.13 -14.73 -15.25
C SER A 359 -0.28 -15.25 -14.93
N GLU A 360 -0.53 -16.54 -15.22
CA GLU A 360 -1.77 -17.29 -14.96
C GLU A 360 -3.03 -16.79 -15.70
N ASP A 361 -3.55 -15.61 -15.32
CA ASP A 361 -4.83 -15.09 -15.81
C ASP A 361 -4.79 -13.56 -15.98
N LYS A 362 -5.20 -13.07 -17.15
CA LYS A 362 -5.31 -11.63 -17.46
C LYS A 362 -6.34 -10.93 -16.58
N ARG A 363 -7.41 -11.63 -16.19
CA ARG A 363 -8.55 -11.10 -15.43
C ARG A 363 -8.14 -10.55 -14.07
N LYS A 364 -7.00 -11.02 -13.53
CA LYS A 364 -6.41 -10.47 -12.31
C LYS A 364 -6.09 -8.97 -12.41
N LEU A 365 -5.83 -8.46 -13.62
CA LEU A 365 -5.60 -7.03 -13.86
C LEU A 365 -6.88 -6.19 -13.93
N ALA A 366 -8.06 -6.83 -14.05
CA ALA A 366 -9.35 -6.14 -14.24
C ALA A 366 -10.04 -5.76 -12.92
N HIS A 367 -9.76 -6.52 -11.85
CA HIS A 367 -10.38 -6.32 -10.53
C HIS A 367 -9.83 -5.13 -9.74
N PRO A 368 -8.50 -4.89 -9.72
CA PRO A 368 -7.93 -3.72 -9.06
C PRO A 368 -8.47 -2.40 -9.61
N THR A 369 -8.55 -1.39 -8.75
CA THR A 369 -8.83 0.00 -9.17
C THR A 369 -7.61 0.63 -9.84
N ALA A 370 -6.40 0.18 -9.49
CA ALA A 370 -5.16 0.58 -10.15
C ALA A 370 -4.12 -0.56 -10.14
N VAL A 371 -3.40 -0.70 -11.24
CA VAL A 371 -2.25 -1.61 -11.38
C VAL A 371 -1.04 -0.79 -11.83
N PHE A 372 0.07 -0.95 -11.10
CA PHE A 372 1.35 -0.30 -11.40
C PHE A 372 2.42 -1.33 -11.74
N GLY A 373 3.20 -1.07 -12.79
CA GLY A 373 4.33 -1.91 -13.18
C GLY A 373 5.59 -1.53 -12.42
N LEU A 374 6.32 -2.53 -11.92
CA LEU A 374 7.65 -2.39 -11.33
C LEU A 374 8.69 -2.88 -12.34
N ASN A 375 9.49 -1.95 -12.85
CA ASN A 375 10.43 -2.20 -13.94
C ASN A 375 11.86 -1.96 -13.46
N LYS A 376 12.73 -2.95 -13.67
CA LYS A 376 14.14 -2.86 -13.27
C LYS A 376 14.99 -3.71 -14.21
N THR A 377 15.84 -3.05 -14.99
CA THR A 377 16.91 -3.68 -15.79
C THR A 377 18.17 -3.87 -14.94
N PRO A 378 19.16 -4.67 -15.38
CA PRO A 378 20.45 -4.75 -14.70
C PRO A 378 21.12 -3.38 -14.50
N LYS A 379 21.03 -2.48 -15.49
CA LYS A 379 21.54 -1.11 -15.38
C LYS A 379 20.77 -0.27 -14.36
N ASP A 380 19.46 -0.50 -14.20
CA ASP A 380 18.70 0.15 -13.13
C ASP A 380 19.12 -0.37 -11.75
N GLU A 381 19.47 -1.65 -11.65
CA GLU A 381 19.97 -2.29 -10.42
C GLU A 381 21.31 -1.70 -9.97
N GLU A 382 22.27 -1.59 -10.88
CA GLU A 382 23.54 -0.90 -10.65
C GLU A 382 23.32 0.56 -10.23
N ARG A 383 22.35 1.23 -10.88
CA ARG A 383 21.98 2.60 -10.56
C ARG A 383 21.13 2.77 -9.32
N LYS A 384 20.74 1.65 -8.69
CA LYS A 384 19.84 1.60 -7.54
C LYS A 384 18.53 2.38 -7.78
N VAL A 385 17.96 2.22 -8.97
CA VAL A 385 16.67 2.82 -9.35
C VAL A 385 15.66 1.77 -9.80
N MET A 386 14.39 2.18 -9.86
CA MET A 386 13.28 1.40 -10.40
C MET A 386 12.36 2.32 -11.19
N ARG A 387 11.77 1.85 -12.28
CA ARG A 387 10.77 2.61 -13.03
C ARG A 387 9.38 2.10 -12.69
N ILE A 388 8.50 3.00 -12.26
CA ILE A 388 7.09 2.69 -11.97
C ILE A 388 6.22 3.33 -13.04
N ASN A 389 5.34 2.56 -13.67
CA ASN A 389 4.37 3.05 -14.65
C ASN A 389 2.94 2.62 -14.31
N SER A 390 1.95 3.32 -14.86
CA SER A 390 0.54 2.92 -14.75
C SER A 390 0.23 1.89 -15.83
N ILE A 391 -0.39 0.78 -15.46
CA ILE A 391 -0.79 -0.29 -16.40
C ILE A 391 -2.30 -0.26 -16.62
N VAL A 392 -3.07 -0.32 -15.53
CA VAL A 392 -4.53 -0.26 -15.55
C VAL A 392 -4.97 0.77 -14.53
N LEU A 393 -5.79 1.74 -14.93
CA LEU A 393 -6.41 2.70 -14.01
C LEU A 393 -7.91 2.70 -14.28
N ARG A 394 -8.73 2.49 -13.24
CA ARG A 394 -10.19 2.56 -13.36
C ARG A 394 -10.67 3.97 -13.64
N GLU A 395 -9.99 4.96 -13.08
CA GLU A 395 -10.27 6.39 -13.27
C GLU A 395 -9.06 7.09 -13.89
N GLY A 396 -9.31 7.98 -14.85
CA GLY A 396 -8.28 8.85 -15.45
C GLY A 396 -7.41 8.22 -16.54
N GLY A 397 -7.59 6.93 -16.86
CA GLY A 397 -6.94 6.21 -17.97
C GLY A 397 -5.41 6.06 -17.84
N PRO A 398 -4.82 4.88 -18.10
CA PRO A 398 -3.37 4.74 -18.05
C PRO A 398 -2.73 5.51 -19.21
N ASN A 399 -1.76 6.37 -18.90
CA ASN A 399 -0.87 6.93 -19.92
C ASN A 399 0.32 5.97 -20.10
N SER A 400 0.34 5.23 -21.21
CA SER A 400 1.33 4.19 -21.51
C SER A 400 2.78 4.69 -21.56
N LYS A 401 3.00 6.00 -21.71
CA LYS A 401 4.33 6.63 -21.70
C LYS A 401 4.68 7.30 -20.37
N GLN A 402 3.72 7.38 -19.44
CA GLN A 402 3.95 7.99 -18.14
C GLN A 402 4.56 6.97 -17.17
N PHE A 403 5.82 7.20 -16.84
CA PHE A 403 6.52 6.52 -15.77
C PHE A 403 7.28 7.53 -14.92
N ALA A 404 7.69 7.10 -13.74
CA ALA A 404 8.62 7.81 -12.88
C ALA A 404 9.79 6.89 -12.52
N THR A 405 10.98 7.46 -12.39
CA THR A 405 12.15 6.77 -11.86
C THR A 405 12.22 7.00 -10.36
N VAL A 406 12.20 5.91 -9.59
CA VAL A 406 12.27 5.86 -8.14
C VAL A 406 13.69 5.54 -7.70
N LEU A 407 14.20 6.30 -6.74
CA LEU A 407 15.48 6.02 -6.09
C LEU A 407 15.29 4.95 -5.01
N GLN A 408 16.15 3.93 -5.01
CA GLN A 408 16.11 2.81 -4.07
C GLN A 408 17.40 2.69 -3.29
N ASP A 409 17.29 2.41 -2.00
CA ASP A 409 18.40 2.05 -1.14
C ASP A 409 17.95 0.90 -0.24
N LEU A 410 17.91 -0.29 -0.84
CA LEU A 410 17.36 -1.50 -0.22
C LEU A 410 18.18 -1.95 0.99
N ASN A 411 19.49 -1.66 1.01
CA ASN A 411 20.38 -1.96 2.13
C ASN A 411 19.95 -1.21 3.41
N ARG A 412 19.33 -0.04 3.27
CA ARG A 412 18.74 0.74 4.38
C ARG A 412 17.22 0.63 4.46
N GLY A 413 16.65 -0.35 3.77
CA GLY A 413 15.21 -0.58 3.68
C GLY A 413 14.46 0.60 3.08
N ARG A 414 15.02 1.27 2.07
CA ARG A 414 14.38 2.37 1.36
C ARG A 414 14.02 1.94 -0.05
N ALA A 415 12.89 1.22 -0.17
CA ALA A 415 12.35 0.83 -1.46
C ALA A 415 11.96 2.02 -2.37
N PHE A 416 11.68 3.15 -1.74
CA PHE A 416 11.33 4.44 -2.31
C PHE A 416 11.69 5.50 -1.27
N TYR A 417 12.40 6.55 -1.66
CA TYR A 417 12.41 7.81 -0.89
C TYR A 417 12.31 9.09 -1.74
N ASP A 418 12.65 9.06 -3.04
CA ASP A 418 12.35 10.15 -3.98
C ASP A 418 12.07 9.59 -5.39
N SER A 419 11.46 10.39 -6.27
CA SER A 419 11.20 10.01 -7.66
C SER A 419 11.09 11.20 -8.62
N TYR A 420 11.40 10.96 -9.90
CA TYR A 420 11.38 11.98 -10.96
C TYR A 420 10.84 11.51 -12.30
#